data_AF-A0A7C8BVB1-F1
#
_entry.id   AF-A0A7C8BVB1-F1
#
_cell.length_a   1.000
_cell.length_b   1.000
_cell.length_c   1.000
_cell.angle_alpha   90.00
_cell.angle_beta   90.00
_cell.angle_gamma   90.00
#
_symmetry.space_group_name_H-M   'P 1'
#
loop_
_entity.id
_entity.type
_entity.pdbx_description
1 polymer ?
#
loop_
_entity_poly.entity_id
_entity_poly.type
_entity_poly.pdbx_seq_one_letter_code
_entity_poly.pdbx_strand_id
1 'polypeptide(L)'
;MMPRKIDEAITVELSHEGEPRSFVWRRFEYEIVGVPQSFFHRRRWWCAPQSSPAASAVSAHPTTSAAATACTHRQRVDQELWRVDASCTGDDFHTYDLLRLPDDGWRLQLVWE
;
A
#
# COMPACT_ATOMS: atom_id res chain seq x y z
N MET A 1 5.80 -14.89 -17.05
CA MET A 1 6.07 -14.86 -15.60
C MET A 1 4.76 -14.97 -14.85
N MET A 2 4.74 -15.74 -13.77
CA MET A 2 3.60 -15.83 -12.84
C MET A 2 4.03 -15.29 -11.49
N PRO A 3 3.32 -14.31 -10.90
CA PRO A 3 3.73 -13.74 -9.64
C PRO A 3 3.56 -14.74 -8.49
N ARG A 4 4.54 -14.77 -7.59
CA ARG A 4 4.44 -15.47 -6.30
C ARG A 4 3.98 -14.49 -5.22
N LYS A 5 2.94 -14.85 -4.47
CA LYS A 5 2.46 -14.07 -3.32
C LYS A 5 3.36 -14.30 -2.10
N ILE A 6 3.83 -13.20 -1.49
CA ILE A 6 4.67 -13.20 -0.29
C ILE A 6 3.89 -12.68 0.93
N ASP A 7 3.44 -11.43 0.87
CA ASP A 7 2.71 -10.73 1.95
C ASP A 7 3.50 -10.66 3.28
N GLU A 8 4.79 -10.31 3.21
CA GLU A 8 5.70 -10.14 4.35
C GLU A 8 5.93 -8.65 4.65
N ALA A 9 6.10 -8.29 5.93
CA ALA A 9 6.47 -6.92 6.31
C ALA A 9 7.92 -6.61 5.92
N ILE A 10 8.16 -5.40 5.40
CA ILE A 10 9.47 -4.93 4.97
C ILE A 10 9.71 -3.51 5.48
N THR A 11 10.99 -3.13 5.54
CA THR A 11 11.39 -1.73 5.73
C THR A 11 11.71 -1.14 4.37
N VAL A 12 11.23 0.07 4.08
CA VAL A 12 11.46 0.77 2.81
C VAL A 12 12.14 2.09 3.11
N GLU A 13 13.23 2.38 2.41
CA GLU A 13 13.81 3.71 2.36
C GLU A 13 13.15 4.50 1.23
N LEU A 14 12.66 5.70 1.53
CA LEU A 14 12.02 6.58 0.56
C LEU A 14 13.00 7.66 0.08
N SER A 15 12.85 8.05 -1.18
CA SER A 15 13.44 9.26 -1.72
C SER A 15 12.80 10.50 -1.07
N HIS A 16 13.42 11.66 -1.29
CA HIS A 16 12.87 12.96 -0.88
C HIS A 16 11.51 13.27 -1.54
N GLU A 17 11.18 12.63 -2.66
CA GLU A 17 9.92 12.76 -3.39
C GLU A 17 8.86 11.75 -2.90
N GLY A 18 9.23 10.85 -1.97
CA GLY A 18 8.34 9.85 -1.40
C GLY A 18 8.25 8.54 -2.18
N GLU A 19 9.10 8.36 -3.19
CA GLU A 19 9.20 7.11 -3.96
C GLU A 19 10.11 6.10 -3.26
N PRO A 20 9.86 4.78 -3.37
CA PRO A 20 10.76 3.79 -2.78
C PRO A 20 12.11 3.78 -3.50
N ARG A 21 13.20 3.84 -2.72
CA ARG A 21 14.60 3.82 -3.19
C ARG A 21 15.27 2.47 -2.93
N SER A 22 15.07 1.91 -1.75
CA SER A 22 15.53 0.57 -1.39
C SER A 22 14.55 -0.07 -0.40
N PHE A 23 14.64 -1.38 -0.24
CA PHE A 23 13.91 -2.07 0.81
C PHE A 23 14.70 -3.23 1.41
N VAL A 24 14.44 -3.52 2.68
CA VAL A 24 15.07 -4.65 3.39
C VAL A 24 14.08 -5.79 3.50
N TRP A 25 14.43 -6.94 2.93
CA TRP A 25 13.66 -8.18 3.01
C TRP A 25 14.57 -9.31 3.48
N ARG A 26 14.16 -10.03 4.54
CA ARG A 26 14.92 -11.15 5.13
C ARG A 26 16.39 -10.83 5.43
N ARG A 27 16.66 -9.60 5.91
CA ARG A 27 17.99 -9.05 6.24
C ARG A 27 18.87 -8.66 5.06
N PHE A 28 18.38 -8.83 3.84
CA PHE A 28 19.05 -8.37 2.64
C PHE A 28 18.44 -7.06 2.18
N GLU A 29 19.30 -6.12 1.81
CA GLU A 29 18.88 -4.88 1.18
C GLU A 29 18.76 -5.10 -0.32
N TYR A 30 17.65 -4.60 -0.88
CA TYR A 30 17.36 -4.59 -2.30
C TYR A 30 17.34 -3.14 -2.76
N GLU A 31 18.29 -2.78 -3.62
CA GLU A 31 18.33 -1.48 -4.27
C GLU A 31 17.38 -1.49 -5.46
N ILE A 32 16.52 -0.47 -5.55
CA ILE A 32 15.60 -0.34 -6.68
C ILE A 32 16.36 0.22 -7.86
N VAL A 33 16.29 -0.50 -8.98
CA VAL A 33 16.89 -0.14 -10.26
C VAL A 33 15.81 0.35 -11.22
N GLY A 34 16.06 1.47 -11.89
CA GLY A 34 15.07 2.08 -12.79
C GLY A 34 14.04 2.96 -12.06
N VAL A 35 12.85 3.07 -12.64
CA VAL A 35 11.80 4.02 -12.19
C VAL A 35 10.69 3.25 -11.45
N PRO A 36 10.47 3.50 -10.15
CA PRO A 36 9.33 2.96 -9.41
C PRO A 36 7.99 3.40 -10.04
N GLN A 37 7.03 2.48 -10.12
CA GLN A 37 5.70 2.79 -10.67
C GLN A 37 4.62 2.64 -9.61
N SER A 38 3.97 3.75 -9.24
CA SER A 38 2.83 3.71 -8.33
C SER A 38 1.52 3.42 -9.06
N PHE A 39 0.67 2.60 -8.45
CA PHE A 39 -0.69 2.36 -8.91
C PHE A 39 -1.61 2.08 -7.72
N PHE A 40 -2.90 2.37 -7.91
CA PHE A 40 -3.90 2.17 -6.87
C PHE A 40 -4.83 1.01 -7.24
N HIS A 41 -5.09 0.13 -6.29
CA HIS A 41 -6.11 -0.90 -6.45
C HIS A 41 -7.15 -0.83 -5.34
N ARG A 42 -8.40 -1.15 -5.69
CA ARG A 42 -9.51 -1.15 -4.73
C ARG A 42 -9.52 -2.43 -3.89
N ARG A 43 -9.54 -2.28 -2.57
CA ARG A 43 -9.98 -3.35 -1.65
C ARG A 43 -11.45 -3.68 -1.93
N ARG A 44 -11.79 -4.95 -1.71
CA ARG A 44 -13.19 -5.40 -1.68
C ARG A 44 -13.90 -4.69 -0.53
N TRP A 45 -14.79 -3.77 -0.85
CA TRP A 45 -15.52 -2.94 0.12
C TRP A 45 -16.44 -3.74 1.06
N TRP A 46 -16.71 -5.03 0.76
CA TRP A 46 -17.51 -5.94 1.57
C TRP A 46 -16.70 -6.83 2.54
N CYS A 47 -15.36 -6.79 2.51
CA CYS A 47 -14.50 -7.58 3.41
C CYS A 47 -13.95 -6.78 4.59
N ALA A 48 -14.15 -5.47 4.64
CA ALA A 48 -13.92 -4.72 5.87
C ALA A 48 -15.13 -4.95 6.78
N PRO A 49 -14.95 -5.26 8.08
CA PRO A 49 -15.96 -4.86 9.03
C PRO A 49 -16.02 -3.34 8.93
N GLN A 50 -16.99 -2.85 8.15
CA GLN A 50 -17.47 -1.51 8.36
C GLN A 50 -17.93 -1.56 9.81
N SER A 51 -17.17 -0.95 10.72
CA SER A 51 -17.77 -0.47 11.95
C SER A 51 -18.79 0.57 11.47
N SER A 52 -19.96 0.11 11.05
CA SER A 52 -21.12 0.95 10.87
C SER A 52 -21.29 1.63 12.23
N PRO A 53 -21.31 2.97 12.33
CA PRO A 53 -21.82 3.58 13.53
C PRO A 53 -23.25 3.06 13.64
N ALA A 54 -23.49 2.20 14.63
CA ALA A 54 -24.78 1.59 14.84
C ALA A 54 -25.85 2.68 14.81
N ALA A 55 -26.89 2.46 14.03
CA ALA A 55 -28.07 3.29 13.99
C ALA A 55 -28.66 3.39 15.39
N SER A 56 -28.39 4.49 16.08
CA SER A 56 -29.13 4.97 17.24
C SER A 56 -28.82 6.45 17.44
N ALA A 57 -29.39 7.28 16.57
CA ALA A 57 -29.71 8.66 16.90
C ALA A 57 -30.94 9.07 16.10
N VAL A 58 -32.10 8.85 16.71
CA VAL A 58 -33.36 9.50 16.35
C VAL A 58 -33.13 11.02 16.31
N SER A 59 -33.54 11.65 15.22
CA SER A 59 -33.78 13.09 15.01
C SER A 59 -32.88 14.09 15.73
N ALA A 60 -31.91 14.64 14.98
CA ALA A 60 -31.67 16.08 14.93
C ALA A 60 -30.84 16.38 13.67
N HIS A 61 -31.27 17.34 12.86
CA HIS A 61 -30.47 17.84 11.74
C HIS A 61 -29.09 18.31 12.24
N PRO A 62 -27.97 17.83 11.66
CA PRO A 62 -26.70 18.52 11.75
C PRO A 62 -26.45 19.27 10.43
N THR A 63 -26.46 20.60 10.54
CA THR A 63 -25.93 21.50 9.51
C THR A 63 -24.46 21.18 9.24
N THR A 64 -24.14 20.97 7.96
CA THR A 64 -22.82 21.14 7.33
C THR A 64 -21.59 20.76 8.15
N SER A 65 -21.30 19.45 8.26
CA SER A 65 -19.92 18.92 8.40
C SER A 65 -19.85 17.40 8.16
N ALA A 66 -20.59 16.87 7.17
CA ALA A 66 -20.62 15.43 6.86
C ALA A 66 -19.76 15.04 5.63
N ALA A 67 -19.31 16.02 4.84
CA ALA A 67 -18.52 15.77 3.63
C ALA A 67 -17.07 15.34 3.93
N ALA A 68 -16.49 15.81 5.04
CA ALA A 68 -15.10 15.51 5.38
C ALA A 68 -14.87 14.02 5.71
N THR A 69 -15.79 13.36 6.41
CA THR A 69 -15.65 11.93 6.78
C THR A 69 -15.81 11.00 5.58
N ALA A 70 -16.67 11.34 4.61
CA ALA A 70 -16.87 10.55 3.41
C ALA A 70 -15.63 10.52 2.50
N CYS A 71 -14.88 11.63 2.44
CA CYS A 71 -13.61 11.71 1.72
C CYS A 71 -12.52 10.84 2.35
N THR A 72 -12.41 10.82 3.69
CA THR A 72 -11.45 9.98 4.43
C THR A 72 -11.80 8.48 4.32
N HIS A 73 -13.08 8.13 4.26
CA HIS A 73 -13.52 6.74 4.09
C HIS A 73 -13.16 6.18 2.71
N ARG A 74 -13.21 7.01 1.66
CA ARG A 74 -12.90 6.60 0.28
C ARG A 74 -11.42 6.26 0.10
N GLN A 75 -10.52 7.01 0.74
CA GLN A 75 -9.08 6.75 0.76
C GLN A 75 -8.69 5.43 1.46
N ARG A 76 -9.50 4.93 2.42
CA ARG A 76 -9.24 3.62 3.07
C ARG A 76 -9.52 2.42 2.18
N VAL A 77 -10.31 2.60 1.12
CA VAL A 77 -10.68 1.51 0.20
C VAL A 77 -9.59 1.30 -0.84
N ASP A 78 -8.88 2.36 -1.23
CA ASP A 78 -7.81 2.28 -2.22
C ASP A 78 -6.48 1.93 -1.53
N GLN A 79 -5.71 1.05 -2.15
CA GLN A 79 -4.39 0.62 -1.70
C GLN A 79 -3.34 1.07 -2.70
N GLU A 80 -2.36 1.80 -2.20
CA GLU A 80 -1.20 2.24 -2.96
C GLU A 80 -0.18 1.11 -3.07
N LEU A 81 0.11 0.69 -4.30
CA LEU A 81 1.18 -0.25 -4.61
C LEU A 81 2.23 0.42 -5.45
N TRP A 82 3.44 -0.11 -5.31
CA TRP A 82 4.59 0.26 -6.09
C TRP A 82 5.15 -0.97 -6.78
N ARG A 83 5.21 -0.95 -8.11
CA ARG A 83 5.99 -1.91 -8.88
C ARG A 83 7.40 -1.39 -9.03
N VAL A 84 8.37 -2.21 -8.66
CA VAL A 84 9.78 -1.86 -8.68
C VAL A 84 10.60 -3.01 -9.25
N ASP A 85 11.63 -2.70 -10.01
CA ASP A 85 12.70 -3.66 -10.31
C ASP A 85 13.79 -3.45 -9.26
N ALA A 86 14.25 -4.52 -8.61
CA ALA A 86 15.23 -4.39 -7.54
C ALA A 86 16.25 -5.53 -7.53
N SER A 87 17.45 -5.21 -7.05
CA SER A 87 18.59 -6.12 -6.96
C SER A 87 19.14 -6.18 -5.55
N CYS A 88 19.51 -7.38 -5.09
CA CYS A 88 20.20 -7.56 -3.81
C CYS A 88 21.73 -7.56 -3.95
N THR A 89 22.26 -8.01 -5.10
CA THR A 89 23.70 -8.19 -5.32
C THR A 89 24.26 -7.33 -6.46
N GLY A 90 23.40 -6.67 -7.23
CA GLY A 90 23.74 -5.84 -8.39
C GLY A 90 23.78 -6.58 -9.73
N ASP A 91 23.87 -7.91 -9.71
CA ASP A 91 24.06 -8.72 -10.94
C ASP A 91 22.74 -9.19 -11.58
N ASP A 92 21.70 -9.36 -10.76
CA ASP A 92 20.36 -9.77 -11.19
C ASP A 92 19.30 -8.85 -10.60
N PHE A 93 18.21 -8.61 -11.32
CA PHE A 93 17.04 -7.91 -10.79
C PHE A 93 15.77 -8.72 -11.00
N HIS A 94 14.84 -8.54 -10.08
CA HIS A 94 13.48 -9.07 -10.18
C HIS A 94 12.49 -7.93 -10.02
N THR A 95 11.28 -8.14 -10.54
CA THR A 95 10.19 -7.20 -10.30
C THR A 95 9.45 -7.57 -9.02
N TYR A 96 9.09 -6.57 -8.23
CA TYR A 96 8.38 -6.71 -6.96
C TYR A 96 7.19 -5.75 -6.91
N ASP A 97 6.11 -6.17 -6.25
CA ASP A 97 5.03 -5.26 -5.88
C ASP A 97 5.09 -5.00 -4.36
N LEU A 98 5.34 -3.75 -3.99
CA LEU A 98 5.35 -3.27 -2.61
C LEU A 98 4.00 -2.63 -2.29
N LEU A 99 3.39 -2.99 -1.18
CA LEU A 99 2.15 -2.40 -0.70
C LEU A 99 2.46 -1.40 0.41
N ARG A 100 2.02 -0.15 0.24
CA ARG A 100 2.01 0.85 1.30
C ARG A 100 0.72 0.71 2.11
N LEU A 101 0.88 0.59 3.43
CA LEU A 101 -0.23 0.50 4.38
C LEU A 101 -0.62 1.91 4.88
N PRO A 102 -1.86 2.10 5.39
CA PRO A 102 -2.33 3.39 5.89
C PRO A 102 -1.61 3.93 7.13
N ASP A 103 -0.83 3.09 7.81
CA ASP A 103 -0.01 3.41 8.99
C ASP A 103 1.46 3.68 8.63
N ASP A 104 1.74 3.95 7.35
CA ASP A 104 3.09 4.08 6.76
C ASP A 104 3.94 2.81 6.83
N GLY A 105 3.35 1.67 7.21
CA GLY A 105 3.98 0.37 7.08
C GLY A 105 4.08 -0.09 5.63
N TRP A 106 5.03 -0.99 5.36
CA TRP A 106 5.23 -1.56 4.03
C TRP A 106 5.19 -3.08 4.06
N ARG A 107 4.66 -3.66 2.99
CA ARG A 107 4.70 -5.12 2.78
C ARG A 107 5.18 -5.47 1.38
N LEU A 108 6.01 -6.49 1.27
CA LEU A 108 6.30 -7.12 -0.02
C LEU A 108 5.12 -8.02 -0.38
N GLN A 109 4.32 -7.61 -1.38
CA GLN A 109 3.10 -8.31 -1.75
C GLN A 109 3.37 -9.45 -2.74
N LEU A 110 4.06 -9.13 -3.85
CA LEU A 110 4.33 -10.07 -4.94
C LEU A 110 5.80 -10.01 -5.37
N VAL A 111 6.32 -11.14 -5.82
CA VAL A 111 7.57 -11.25 -6.59
C VAL A 111 7.20 -11.79 -7.97
N TRP A 112 7.72 -11.19 -9.03
CA TRP A 112 7.52 -11.63 -10.40
C TRP A 112 8.82 -12.30 -10.89
N GLU A 113 8.85 -13.64 -10.82
CA GLU A 113 9.91 -14.53 -11.31
C GLU A 113 9.53 -15.17 -12.67
#